data_AF-A0A453KHL6-F1
#
_entry.id   AF-A0A453KHL6-F1
#
_cell.length_a   1.000
_cell.length_b   1.000
_cell.length_c   1.000
_cell.angle_alpha   90.00
_cell.angle_beta   90.00
_cell.angle_gamma   90.00
#
_symmetry.space_group_name_H-M   'P 1'
#
loop_
_entity.id
_entity.type
_entity.pdbx_description
1 polymer ?
#
loop_
_entity_poly.entity_id
_entity_poly.type
_entity_poly.pdbx_seq_one_letter_code
_entity_poly.pdbx_strand_id
1 'polypeptide(L)'
;QVLVMPSGELATVKIIERDSSRLSSARAGDNIAIGLQGIDPIHVMSGGVLCHPDYPVSVASSLELKILVLDITVPILPGLQFELHAHHAKVSASLVRIVSLLDQKTGKASARKP
;
A
#
# COMPACT_ATOMS: atom_id res chain seq x y z
N GLN A 1 21.72 -5.29 0.90
CA GLN A 1 20.71 -5.55 1.94
C GLN A 1 19.44 -4.81 1.55
N VAL A 2 18.28 -5.28 2.00
CA VAL A 2 16.97 -4.65 1.76
C VAL A 2 16.30 -4.39 3.09
N LEU A 3 15.50 -3.33 3.15
CA LEU A 3 14.66 -3.01 4.30
C LEU A 3 13.25 -3.52 4.05
N VAL A 4 12.68 -4.22 5.02
CA VAL A 4 11.31 -4.74 4.96
C VAL A 4 10.39 -3.78 5.68
N MET A 5 9.42 -3.22 4.96
CA MET A 5 8.40 -2.33 5.51
C MET A 5 7.05 -3.05 5.55
N PRO A 6 6.20 -2.83 6.57
CA PRO A 6 6.30 -1.79 7.58
C PRO A 6 7.12 -2.13 8.84
N SER A 7 7.67 -3.34 8.96
CA SER A 7 8.39 -3.78 10.18
C SER A 7 9.69 -3.02 10.46
N GLY A 8 10.34 -2.47 9.43
CA GLY A 8 11.61 -1.77 9.54
C GLY A 8 12.81 -2.69 9.73
N GLU A 9 12.67 -3.99 9.42
CA GLU A 9 13.74 -4.96 9.60
C GLU A 9 14.64 -5.09 8.38
N LEU A 10 15.94 -5.26 8.60
CA LEU A 10 16.90 -5.49 7.53
C LEU A 10 16.95 -6.97 7.17
N ALA A 11 16.93 -7.25 5.87
CA ALA A 11 17.08 -8.59 5.33
C ALA A 11 18.14 -8.63 4.22
N THR A 12 18.69 -9.82 3.99
CA THR A 12 19.60 -10.09 2.86
C THR A 12 18.89 -10.95 1.83
N VAL A 13 18.88 -10.51 0.58
CA VAL A 13 18.36 -11.32 -0.54
C VAL A 13 19.36 -12.41 -0.85
N LYS A 14 18.96 -13.66 -0.67
CA LYS A 14 19.80 -14.84 -0.87
C LYS A 14 19.61 -15.46 -2.25
N ILE A 15 18.38 -15.46 -2.73
CA ILE A 15 17.97 -16.11 -3.98
C ILE A 15 16.94 -15.21 -4.67
N ILE A 16 17.02 -15.15 -6.00
CA ILE A 16 16.02 -14.54 -6.88
C ILE A 16 15.61 -15.61 -7.89
N GLU A 17 14.32 -15.88 -8.01
CA GLU A 17 13.75 -16.92 -8.87
C GLU A 17 12.61 -16.38 -9.72
N ARG A 18 12.54 -16.83 -10.97
CA ARG A 18 11.45 -16.57 -11.92
C ARG A 18 11.14 -17.86 -12.65
N ASP A 19 9.87 -18.27 -12.68
CA ASP A 19 9.43 -19.50 -13.37
C ASP A 19 10.28 -20.74 -13.00
N SER A 20 10.61 -20.89 -11.71
CA SER A 20 11.49 -21.95 -11.15
C SER A 20 12.95 -21.92 -11.61
N SER A 21 13.40 -20.86 -12.26
CA SER A 21 14.79 -20.64 -12.66
C SER A 21 15.45 -19.56 -11.81
N ARG A 22 16.68 -19.82 -11.34
CA ARG A 22 17.44 -18.84 -10.56
C ARG A 22 18.02 -17.76 -11.46
N LEU A 23 17.87 -16.50 -11.04
CA LEU A 23 18.38 -15.33 -11.73
C LEU A 23 19.44 -14.63 -10.88
N SER A 24 20.42 -14.00 -11.54
CA SER A 24 21.42 -13.16 -10.88
C SER A 24 20.91 -11.77 -10.53
N SER A 25 19.90 -11.29 -11.28
CA SER A 25 19.27 -9.99 -11.09
C SER A 25 17.87 -9.98 -11.69
N ALA A 26 17.04 -9.06 -11.22
CA ALA A 26 15.72 -8.78 -11.76
C ALA A 26 15.58 -7.28 -12.02
N ARG A 27 14.69 -6.90 -12.94
CA ARG A 27 14.42 -5.51 -13.32
C ARG A 27 13.02 -5.10 -12.89
N ALA A 28 12.80 -3.78 -12.87
CA ALA A 28 11.47 -3.23 -12.63
C ALA A 28 10.46 -3.80 -13.65
N GLY A 29 9.34 -4.32 -13.16
CA GLY A 29 8.32 -4.98 -13.97
C GLY A 29 8.39 -6.51 -13.96
N ASP A 30 9.48 -7.12 -13.46
CA ASP A 30 9.56 -8.57 -13.33
C ASP A 30 8.75 -9.08 -12.13
N ASN A 31 7.98 -10.16 -12.35
CA ASN A 31 7.36 -10.92 -11.27
C ASN A 31 8.32 -12.04 -10.85
N ILE A 32 8.81 -11.98 -9.61
CA ILE A 32 9.85 -12.87 -9.08
C ILE A 32 9.49 -13.37 -7.68
N ALA A 33 10.03 -14.53 -7.33
CA ALA A 33 10.14 -15.01 -5.97
C ALA A 33 11.54 -14.68 -5.42
N ILE A 34 11.61 -14.30 -4.15
CA ILE A 34 12.87 -13.96 -3.48
C ILE A 34 13.00 -14.70 -2.17
N GLY A 35 14.19 -15.23 -1.91
CA GLY A 35 14.55 -15.81 -0.62
C GLY A 35 15.24 -14.76 0.25
N LEU A 36 14.65 -14.43 1.40
CA LEU A 36 15.22 -13.50 2.38
C LEU A 36 15.92 -14.26 3.51
N GLN A 37 17.01 -13.68 4.02
CA GLN A 37 17.74 -14.18 5.19
C GLN A 37 17.91 -13.07 6.22
N GLY A 38 17.79 -13.45 7.50
CA GLY A 38 18.01 -12.55 8.64
C GLY A 38 16.78 -11.80 9.10
N ILE A 39 15.58 -12.24 8.68
CA ILE A 39 14.29 -11.68 9.08
C ILE A 39 13.41 -12.80 9.65
N ASP A 40 12.63 -12.52 10.68
CA ASP A 40 11.61 -13.45 11.17
C ASP A 40 10.43 -13.48 10.17
N PRO A 41 9.96 -14.67 9.76
CA PRO A 41 8.78 -14.80 8.90
C PRO A 41 7.56 -14.02 9.37
N ILE A 42 7.40 -13.77 10.67
CA ILE A 42 6.28 -12.97 11.21
C ILE A 42 6.28 -11.52 10.71
N HIS A 43 7.44 -11.00 10.32
CA HIS A 43 7.61 -9.64 9.81
C HIS A 43 7.42 -9.53 8.30
N VAL A 44 7.22 -10.66 7.60
CA VAL A 44 6.91 -10.69 6.17
C VAL A 44 5.41 -10.89 5.99
N MET A 45 4.73 -9.86 5.51
CA MET A 45 3.28 -9.85 5.36
C MET A 45 2.84 -9.45 3.96
N SER A 46 1.63 -9.87 3.57
CA SER A 46 0.97 -9.41 2.36
C SER A 46 0.80 -7.89 2.38
N GLY A 47 1.26 -7.21 1.32
CA GLY A 47 1.28 -5.76 1.27
C GLY A 47 2.52 -5.11 1.87
N GLY A 48 3.42 -5.90 2.48
CA GLY A 48 4.76 -5.45 2.84
C GLY A 48 5.56 -5.08 1.60
N VAL A 49 6.47 -4.12 1.76
CA VAL A 49 7.28 -3.57 0.66
C VAL A 49 8.75 -3.70 1.03
N LEU A 50 9.55 -4.19 0.09
CA LEU A 50 11.00 -4.14 0.20
C LEU A 50 11.52 -2.85 -0.41
N CYS A 51 12.36 -2.14 0.32
CA CYS A 51 12.95 -0.89 -0.13
C CYS A 51 14.45 -0.82 0.19
N HIS A 52 15.09 0.22 -0.33
CA HIS A 52 16.49 0.50 -0.03
C HIS A 52 16.59 1.01 1.42
N PRO A 53 17.57 0.55 2.23
CA PRO A 53 17.73 1.00 3.61
C PRO A 53 17.86 2.52 3.75
N ASP A 54 18.57 3.17 2.82
CA ASP A 54 18.72 4.64 2.81
C ASP A 54 17.49 5.41 2.30
N TYR A 55 16.52 4.71 1.70
CA TYR A 55 15.31 5.30 1.13
C TYR A 55 14.06 4.52 1.58
N PRO A 56 13.73 4.54 2.88
CA PRO A 56 12.57 3.83 3.42
C PRO A 56 11.26 4.38 2.85
N VAL A 57 10.30 3.49 2.60
CA VAL A 57 8.96 3.88 2.17
C VAL A 57 8.19 4.43 3.37
N SER A 58 7.43 5.50 3.18
CA SER A 58 6.60 6.07 4.24
C SER A 58 5.42 5.14 4.59
N VAL A 59 5.22 4.91 5.89
CA VAL A 59 4.06 4.17 6.43
C VAL A 59 3.13 5.17 7.09
N ALA A 60 1.85 5.14 6.74
CA ALA A 60 0.85 6.06 7.25
C ALA A 60 -0.36 5.31 7.81
N SER A 61 -0.84 5.75 8.97
CA SER A 61 -2.09 5.27 9.60
C SER A 61 -3.31 6.14 9.28
N SER A 62 -3.08 7.32 8.70
CA SER A 62 -4.11 8.26 8.25
C SER A 62 -3.73 8.84 6.90
N LEU A 63 -4.70 8.94 6.00
CA LEU A 63 -4.51 9.33 4.60
C LEU A 63 -5.60 10.32 4.23
N GLU A 64 -5.26 11.40 3.54
CA GLU A 64 -6.24 12.24 2.85
C GLU A 64 -6.28 11.81 1.38
N LEU A 65 -7.45 11.38 0.92
CA LEU A 65 -7.63 10.78 -0.40
C LEU A 65 -8.72 11.51 -1.17
N LYS A 66 -8.48 11.72 -2.46
CA LYS A 66 -9.55 12.05 -3.41
C LYS A 66 -10.17 10.75 -3.90
N ILE A 67 -11.44 10.54 -3.57
CA ILE A 67 -12.18 9.34 -3.97
C ILE A 67 -13.22 9.68 -5.03
N LEU A 68 -13.43 8.76 -5.96
CA LEU A 68 -14.58 8.77 -6.87
C LEU A 68 -15.58 7.74 -6.35
N VAL A 69 -16.77 8.20 -6.00
CA VAL A 69 -17.85 7.32 -5.56
C VAL A 69 -18.55 6.78 -6.79
N LEU A 70 -18.61 5.46 -6.91
CA LEU A 70 -19.38 4.75 -7.95
C LEU A 70 -20.79 4.45 -7.43
N ASP A 71 -21.55 3.63 -8.15
CA ASP A 71 -22.91 3.27 -7.77
C ASP A 71 -22.91 2.41 -6.49
N ILE A 72 -23.17 3.07 -5.36
CA ILE A 72 -23.32 2.44 -4.04
C ILE A 72 -24.71 2.75 -3.48
N THR A 73 -25.30 1.77 -2.80
CA THR A 73 -26.60 1.91 -2.12
C THR A 73 -26.48 2.51 -0.71
N VAL A 74 -25.32 2.38 -0.07
CA VAL A 74 -25.08 2.86 1.29
C VAL A 74 -24.40 4.23 1.25
N PRO A 75 -24.92 5.24 1.97
CA PRO A 75 -24.29 6.55 2.01
C PRO A 75 -22.93 6.51 2.72
N ILE A 76 -21.97 7.29 2.22
CA ILE A 76 -20.65 7.44 2.83
C ILE A 76 -20.71 8.53 3.90
N LEU A 77 -20.57 8.14 5.17
CA LEU A 77 -20.62 9.03 6.31
C LEU A 77 -19.38 8.82 7.21
N PRO A 78 -18.93 9.85 7.97
CA PRO A 78 -17.90 9.67 8.98
C PRO A 78 -18.26 8.52 9.95
N GLY A 79 -17.27 7.67 10.23
CA GLY A 79 -17.42 6.43 11.00
C GLY A 79 -17.68 5.19 10.14
N LEU A 80 -17.92 5.34 8.83
CA LEU A 80 -18.05 4.20 7.92
C LEU A 80 -16.78 3.34 7.95
N GLN A 81 -16.96 2.04 8.20
CA GLN A 81 -15.91 1.04 8.13
C GLN A 81 -15.83 0.50 6.70
N PHE A 82 -14.62 0.33 6.17
CA PHE A 82 -14.38 -0.19 4.84
C PHE A 82 -13.05 -0.94 4.75
N GLU A 83 -12.87 -1.70 3.68
CA GLU A 83 -11.59 -2.32 3.34
C GLU A 83 -10.86 -1.47 2.30
N LEU A 84 -9.66 -1.00 2.64
CA LEU A 84 -8.77 -0.31 1.72
C LEU A 84 -7.88 -1.34 1.03
N HIS A 85 -8.00 -1.40 -0.29
CA HIS A 85 -7.12 -2.18 -1.15
C HIS A 85 -6.07 -1.26 -1.77
N ALA A 86 -4.79 -1.50 -1.46
CA ALA A 86 -3.67 -0.75 -2.00
C ALA A 86 -2.55 -1.72 -2.43
N HIS A 87 -2.33 -1.85 -3.73
CA HIS A 87 -1.45 -2.88 -4.29
C HIS A 87 -1.84 -4.29 -3.80
N HIS A 88 -0.95 -4.96 -3.05
CA HIS A 88 -1.20 -6.27 -2.44
C HIS A 88 -1.62 -6.17 -0.95
N ALA A 89 -1.71 -4.94 -0.41
CA ALA A 89 -2.19 -4.69 0.93
C ALA A 89 -3.72 -4.65 0.98
N LYS A 90 -4.27 -5.24 2.03
CA LYS A 90 -5.69 -5.21 2.38
C LYS A 90 -5.79 -4.82 3.85
N VAL A 91 -6.40 -3.66 4.12
CA VAL A 91 -6.41 -3.09 5.46
C VAL A 91 -7.81 -2.60 5.80
N SER A 92 -8.29 -2.94 7.00
CA SER A 92 -9.54 -2.36 7.51
C SER A 92 -9.29 -0.91 7.93
N ALA A 93 -10.14 -0.01 7.46
CA ALA A 93 -10.04 1.42 7.70
C ALA A 93 -11.40 2.02 8.03
N SER A 94 -11.38 3.20 8.65
CA SER A 94 -12.58 3.97 8.97
C SER A 94 -12.50 5.37 8.39
N LEU A 95 -13.64 5.89 7.91
CA LEU A 95 -13.71 7.24 7.38
C LEU A 95 -13.78 8.23 8.55
N VAL A 96 -12.71 8.99 8.77
CA VAL A 96 -12.66 9.95 9.88
C VAL A 96 -13.42 11.25 9.57
N ARG A 97 -13.24 11.80 8.37
CA ARG A 97 -13.85 13.07 7.97
C ARG A 97 -14.00 13.15 6.45
N ILE A 98 -15.01 13.89 5.99
CA ILE A 98 -15.13 14.32 4.59
C ILE A 98 -14.68 15.78 4.52
N VAL A 99 -13.64 16.05 3.74
CA VAL A 99 -13.03 17.39 3.67
C VAL A 99 -13.82 18.32 2.78
N SER A 100 -14.17 17.87 1.58
CA SER A 100 -14.93 18.65 0.59
C SER A 100 -15.51 17.75 -0.48
N LEU A 101 -16.63 18.16 -1.07
CA LEU A 101 -17.12 17.58 -2.32
C LEU A 101 -16.41 18.26 -3.49
N LEU A 102 -15.86 17.47 -4.41
CA LEU A 102 -15.17 17.98 -5.60
C LEU A 102 -16.05 17.80 -6.85
N ASP A 103 -16.11 18.82 -7.69
CA ASP A 103 -16.71 18.70 -9.02
C ASP A 103 -15.84 17.81 -9.93
N GLN A 104 -16.44 16.82 -10.58
CA GLN A 104 -15.70 15.81 -11.35
C GLN A 104 -15.01 16.39 -12.60
N LYS A 105 -15.58 17.43 -13.21
CA LYS A 105 -15.06 18.01 -14.46
C LYS A 105 -13.97 19.04 -14.20
N THR A 106 -14.15 19.86 -13.18
CA THR A 106 -13.29 21.01 -12.89
C THR A 106 -12.30 20.75 -11.76
N GLY A 107 -12.54 19.72 -10.92
CA GLY A 107 -11.73 19.40 -9.75
C GLY A 107 -11.84 20.43 -8.62
N LYS A 108 -12.71 21.44 -8.74
CA LYS A 108 -12.87 22.50 -7.74
C LYS A 108 -13.70 22.00 -6.56
N ALA A 109 -13.33 22.46 -5.38
CA ALA A 109 -14.10 22.22 -4.16
C ALA A 109 -15.43 22.96 -4.21
N SER A 110 -16.50 22.24 -3.90
CA SER A 110 -17.82 22.81 -3.70
C SER A 110 -17.81 23.68 -2.45
N ALA A 111 -18.47 24.84 -2.53
CA ALA A 111 -18.66 25.72 -1.37
C ALA A 111 -19.65 25.15 -0.35
N ARG A 112 -20.39 24.08 -0.69
CA ARG A 112 -21.31 23.41 0.24
C ARG A 112 -20.52 22.54 1.20
N LYS A 113 -20.98 22.52 2.46
CA LYS A 113 -20.49 21.54 3.44
C LYS A 113 -20.79 20.13 2.93
N PRO A 114 -19.82 19.21 3.02
CA PRO A 114 -19.97 17.82 2.61
C PRO A 114 -20.98 17.07 3.47
#